data_AF-A0A089MAL5-F1
#
_entry.id   AF-A0A089MAL5-F1
#
_cell.length_a   1.000
_cell.length_b   1.000
_cell.length_c   1.000
_cell.angle_alpha   90.00
_cell.angle_beta   90.00
_cell.angle_gamma   90.00
#
_symmetry.space_group_name_H-M   'P 1'
#
loop_
_entity.id
_entity.type
_entity.pdbx_description
1 polymer ?
#
loop_
_entity_poly.entity_id
_entity_poly.type
_entity_poly.pdbx_seq_one_letter_code
_entity_poly.pdbx_strand_id
1 'polypeptide(L)'
;MNETILLQIRSLLEDYSLQEAQVSNQLNRLLPLLKVVEQAELHGHLSKAQLIRLYHMLPLLSLHTSVQEHVTWKYFNDKVCEDCLQSTYLSRELLDELTACYRQNNYMSLESIVIENLKADRISPSDGADLDTLFLGKAFRKEAAAFTCREIVRTGGILNKEQVIQLLELRAYKSLEFALNSKGVNKEGLLVFQNPATQEMDGKAKVRLYQLAQKRLIIL
;
A
#
# COMPACT_ATOMS: atom_id res chain seq x y z
N MET A 1 -28.61 1.81 -3.81
CA MET A 1 -28.31 2.52 -5.06
C MET A 1 -29.56 2.59 -5.91
N ASN A 2 -29.85 3.74 -6.53
CA ASN A 2 -30.94 3.85 -7.48
C ASN A 2 -30.60 3.07 -8.77
N GLU A 3 -31.25 1.91 -8.98
CA GLU A 3 -30.97 1.00 -10.11
C GLU A 3 -31.16 1.67 -11.48
N THR A 4 -32.15 2.56 -11.61
CA THR A 4 -32.38 3.27 -12.88
C THR A 4 -31.20 4.18 -13.22
N ILE A 5 -30.70 4.94 -12.25
CA ILE A 5 -29.54 5.81 -12.45
C ILE A 5 -28.27 4.98 -12.71
N LEU A 6 -28.08 3.89 -11.97
CA LEU A 6 -26.94 2.99 -12.16
C LEU A 6 -26.92 2.39 -13.58
N LEU A 7 -28.06 1.93 -14.09
CA LEU A 7 -28.16 1.40 -15.46
C LEU A 7 -27.83 2.46 -16.51
N GLN A 8 -28.27 3.71 -16.31
CA GLN A 8 -27.92 4.82 -17.20
C GLN A 8 -26.42 5.12 -17.18
N ILE A 9 -25.80 5.15 -16.00
CA ILE A 9 -24.34 5.36 -15.86
C ILE A 9 -23.57 4.23 -16.56
N ARG A 10 -23.96 2.97 -16.36
CA ARG A 10 -23.34 1.80 -17.00
C ARG A 10 -23.42 1.88 -18.53
N SER A 11 -24.62 2.13 -19.05
CA SER A 11 -24.84 2.25 -20.50
C SER A 11 -24.03 3.40 -21.10
N LEU A 12 -23.96 4.53 -20.40
CA LEU A 12 -23.19 5.69 -20.83
C LEU A 12 -21.67 5.41 -20.86
N LEU A 13 -21.16 4.67 -19.88
CA LEU A 13 -19.75 4.25 -19.83
C LEU A 13 -19.40 3.15 -20.83
N GLU A 14 -20.39 2.42 -21.36
CA GLU A 14 -20.19 1.42 -22.42
C GLU A 14 -20.27 1.99 -23.84
N ASP A 15 -20.91 3.15 -24.02
CA ASP A 15 -21.09 3.73 -25.35
C ASP A 15 -19.83 4.49 -25.80
N TYR A 16 -18.96 3.80 -26.54
CA TYR A 16 -17.73 4.38 -27.11
C TYR A 16 -17.98 5.25 -28.35
N SER A 17 -19.22 5.36 -28.84
CA SER A 17 -19.56 6.29 -29.94
C SER A 17 -19.67 7.74 -29.45
N LEU A 18 -19.91 7.92 -28.15
CA LEU A 18 -20.01 9.24 -27.53
C LEU A 18 -18.64 9.85 -27.26
N GLN A 19 -18.53 11.14 -27.58
CA GLN A 19 -17.33 11.92 -27.27
C GLN A 19 -17.20 12.14 -25.75
N GLU A 20 -15.97 12.24 -25.27
CA GLU A 20 -15.66 12.41 -23.84
C GLU A 20 -16.44 13.55 -23.18
N ALA A 21 -16.55 14.70 -23.86
CA ALA A 21 -17.32 15.85 -23.37
C ALA A 21 -18.83 15.57 -23.26
N GLN A 22 -19.39 14.72 -24.13
CA GLN A 22 -20.80 14.33 -24.04
C GLN A 22 -21.02 13.41 -22.84
N VAL A 23 -20.11 12.45 -22.63
CA VAL A 23 -20.18 11.51 -21.51
C VAL A 23 -20.02 12.23 -20.19
N SER A 24 -19.04 13.14 -20.06
CA SER A 24 -18.80 13.87 -18.80
C SER A 24 -19.97 14.79 -18.46
N ASN A 25 -20.55 15.48 -19.44
CA ASN A 25 -21.75 16.30 -19.25
C ASN A 25 -22.95 15.47 -18.76
N GLN A 26 -23.15 14.27 -19.29
CA GLN A 26 -24.23 13.39 -18.84
C GLN A 26 -23.96 12.81 -17.45
N LEU A 27 -22.73 12.36 -17.17
CA LEU A 27 -22.35 11.89 -15.83
C LEU A 27 -22.51 12.99 -14.78
N ASN A 28 -22.14 14.23 -15.07
CA ASN A 28 -22.34 15.37 -14.17
C ASN A 28 -23.82 15.71 -13.90
N ARG A 29 -24.75 15.22 -14.73
CA ARG A 29 -26.20 15.32 -14.46
C ARG A 29 -26.72 14.15 -13.64
N LEU A 30 -26.15 12.95 -13.82
CA LEU A 30 -26.61 11.72 -13.18
C LEU A 30 -26.01 11.52 -11.78
N LEU A 31 -24.72 11.76 -11.61
CA LEU A 31 -24.00 11.49 -10.36
C LEU A 31 -24.57 12.26 -9.15
N PRO A 32 -24.97 13.55 -9.27
CA PRO A 32 -25.57 14.28 -8.15
C PRO A 32 -26.93 13.72 -7.69
N LEU A 33 -27.59 12.89 -8.50
CA LEU A 33 -28.84 12.22 -8.13
C LEU A 33 -28.61 11.02 -7.19
N LEU A 34 -27.36 10.59 -7.04
CA LEU A 34 -26.94 9.59 -6.05
C LEU A 34 -26.44 10.27 -4.78
N LYS A 35 -26.68 9.66 -3.61
CA LYS A 35 -26.05 10.11 -2.36
C LYS A 35 -24.53 9.93 -2.43
N VAL A 36 -23.77 10.72 -1.67
CA VAL A 36 -22.29 10.61 -1.65
C VAL A 36 -21.81 9.19 -1.35
N VAL A 37 -22.47 8.48 -0.41
CA VAL A 37 -22.14 7.07 -0.11
C VAL A 37 -22.39 6.17 -1.32
N GLU A 38 -23.50 6.37 -2.05
CA GLU A 38 -23.81 5.58 -3.24
C GLU A 38 -22.85 5.91 -4.40
N GLN A 39 -22.43 7.16 -4.53
CA GLN A 39 -21.39 7.55 -5.48
C GLN A 39 -20.05 6.88 -5.13
N ALA A 40 -19.69 6.84 -3.85
CA ALA A 40 -18.47 6.17 -3.38
C ALA A 40 -18.53 4.65 -3.63
N GLU A 41 -19.71 4.03 -3.54
CA GLU A 41 -19.91 2.60 -3.83
C GLU A 41 -20.00 2.28 -5.33
N LEU A 42 -20.13 3.29 -6.21
CA LEU A 42 -20.35 3.10 -7.64
C LEU A 42 -19.33 2.14 -8.27
N HIS A 43 -18.06 2.23 -7.86
CA HIS A 43 -16.98 1.38 -8.37
C HIS A 43 -17.25 -0.13 -8.16
N GLY A 44 -18.04 -0.51 -7.15
CA GLY A 44 -18.43 -1.91 -6.87
C GLY A 44 -19.48 -2.44 -7.84
N HIS A 45 -20.13 -1.55 -8.60
CA HIS A 45 -21.17 -1.88 -9.55
C HIS A 45 -20.73 -1.72 -11.00
N LEU A 46 -19.49 -1.33 -11.28
CA LEU A 46 -19.00 -1.17 -12.64
C LEU A 46 -18.24 -2.40 -13.11
N SER A 47 -18.35 -2.72 -14.40
CA SER A 47 -17.43 -3.63 -15.06
C SER A 47 -16.02 -3.00 -15.09
N LYS A 48 -15.00 -3.83 -15.29
CA LYS A 48 -13.61 -3.34 -15.39
C LYS A 48 -13.46 -2.25 -16.46
N ALA A 49 -14.02 -2.45 -17.64
CA ALA A 49 -13.96 -1.47 -18.73
C ALA A 49 -14.65 -0.15 -18.36
N GLN A 50 -15.81 -0.22 -17.72
CA GLN A 50 -16.54 0.95 -17.23
C GLN A 50 -15.76 1.69 -16.15
N LEU A 51 -15.13 0.98 -15.21
CA LEU A 51 -14.30 1.57 -14.16
C LEU A 51 -13.09 2.30 -14.74
N ILE A 52 -12.39 1.69 -15.71
CA ILE A 52 -11.24 2.31 -16.39
C ILE A 52 -11.69 3.62 -17.06
N ARG A 53 -12.80 3.58 -17.81
CA ARG A 53 -13.33 4.78 -18.45
C ARG A 53 -13.73 5.84 -17.43
N LEU A 54 -14.40 5.46 -16.34
CA LEU A 54 -14.79 6.39 -15.28
C LEU A 54 -13.56 7.03 -14.62
N TYR A 55 -12.52 6.25 -14.34
CA TYR A 55 -11.27 6.74 -13.75
C TYR A 55 -10.64 7.85 -14.61
N HIS A 56 -10.51 7.62 -15.92
CA HIS A 56 -9.95 8.62 -16.84
C HIS A 56 -10.81 9.89 -16.95
N MET A 57 -12.11 9.78 -16.66
CA MET A 57 -13.02 10.92 -16.66
C MET A 57 -13.05 11.70 -15.36
N LEU A 58 -12.51 11.19 -14.25
CA LEU A 58 -12.58 11.84 -12.93
C LEU A 58 -12.20 13.33 -12.94
N PRO A 59 -11.16 13.80 -13.67
CA PRO A 59 -10.82 15.22 -13.71
C PRO A 59 -11.92 16.13 -14.28
N LEU A 60 -12.86 15.57 -15.05
CA LEU A 60 -13.98 16.28 -15.67
C LEU A 60 -15.28 16.18 -14.88
N LEU A 61 -15.29 15.41 -13.79
CA LEU A 61 -16.49 15.13 -13.01
C LEU A 61 -16.51 15.97 -11.74
N SER A 62 -17.66 16.57 -11.46
CA SER A 62 -17.92 17.32 -10.24
C SER A 62 -18.27 16.38 -9.08
N LEU A 63 -17.31 15.55 -8.68
CA LEU A 63 -17.43 14.57 -7.60
C LEU A 63 -16.74 15.05 -6.32
N HIS A 64 -17.29 14.67 -5.17
CA HIS A 64 -16.62 14.87 -3.89
C HIS A 64 -15.29 14.11 -3.85
N THR A 65 -14.25 14.69 -3.23
CA THR A 65 -12.89 14.12 -3.19
C THR A 65 -12.87 12.68 -2.66
N SER A 66 -13.69 12.37 -1.65
CA SER A 66 -13.78 10.99 -1.15
C SER A 66 -14.27 10.01 -2.21
N VAL A 67 -15.23 10.38 -3.06
CA VAL A 67 -15.72 9.52 -4.16
C VAL A 67 -14.62 9.30 -5.19
N GLN A 68 -13.91 10.37 -5.56
CA GLN A 68 -12.78 10.26 -6.49
C GLN A 68 -11.70 9.32 -5.94
N GLU A 69 -11.41 9.42 -4.64
CA GLU A 69 -10.48 8.53 -3.95
C GLU A 69 -10.94 7.06 -4.00
N HIS A 70 -12.22 6.77 -3.73
CA HIS A 70 -12.76 5.40 -3.79
C HIS A 70 -12.66 4.79 -5.20
N VAL A 71 -13.03 5.54 -6.24
CA VAL A 71 -12.89 5.09 -7.64
C VAL A 71 -11.43 4.86 -8.00
N THR A 72 -10.56 5.80 -7.63
CA THR A 72 -9.11 5.73 -7.86
C THR A 72 -8.50 4.52 -7.16
N TRP A 73 -8.83 4.30 -5.90
CA TRP A 73 -8.39 3.13 -5.14
C TRP A 73 -8.79 1.83 -5.82
N LYS A 74 -10.06 1.68 -6.20
CA LYS A 74 -10.55 0.45 -6.85
C LYS A 74 -9.83 0.20 -8.18
N TYR A 75 -9.61 1.25 -8.97
CA TYR A 75 -8.85 1.17 -10.22
C TYR A 75 -7.45 0.62 -10.01
N PHE A 76 -6.66 1.21 -9.09
CA PHE A 76 -5.30 0.75 -8.82
C PHE A 76 -5.25 -0.62 -8.17
N ASN A 77 -6.19 -0.92 -7.26
CA ASN A 77 -6.26 -2.22 -6.61
C ASN A 77 -6.53 -3.34 -7.63
N ASP A 78 -7.40 -3.11 -8.61
CA ASP A 78 -7.67 -4.10 -9.67
C ASP A 78 -6.45 -4.28 -10.58
N LYS A 79 -5.77 -3.19 -10.97
CA LYS A 79 -4.50 -3.26 -11.72
C LYS A 79 -3.42 -4.04 -10.96
N VAL A 80 -3.25 -3.77 -9.65
CA VAL A 80 -2.31 -4.52 -8.79
C VAL A 80 -2.63 -6.01 -8.79
N CYS A 81 -3.90 -6.38 -8.62
CA CYS A 81 -4.32 -7.78 -8.64
C CYS A 81 -3.95 -8.49 -9.95
N GLU A 82 -4.11 -7.80 -11.08
CA GLU A 82 -3.81 -8.35 -12.41
C GLU A 82 -2.32 -8.48 -12.68
N ASP A 83 -1.55 -7.47 -12.31
CA ASP A 83 -0.10 -7.44 -12.47
C ASP A 83 0.58 -8.55 -11.64
N CYS A 84 0.05 -8.81 -10.44
CA CYS A 84 0.48 -9.90 -9.57
C CYS A 84 0.19 -11.31 -10.11
N LEU A 85 -0.64 -11.45 -11.16
CA LEU A 85 -0.83 -12.75 -11.84
C LEU A 85 0.34 -13.05 -12.80
N GLN A 86 1.05 -12.02 -13.25
CA GLN A 86 2.06 -12.12 -14.31
C GLN A 86 3.49 -12.04 -13.77
N SER A 87 3.68 -11.40 -12.61
CA SER A 87 4.98 -11.12 -12.02
C SER A 87 4.95 -11.26 -10.50
N THR A 88 6.13 -11.54 -9.92
CA THR A 88 6.34 -11.49 -8.46
C THR A 88 6.30 -10.06 -7.92
N TYR A 89 6.79 -9.11 -8.72
CA TYR A 89 6.84 -7.69 -8.37
C TYR A 89 5.87 -6.88 -9.20
N LEU A 90 5.38 -5.77 -8.64
CA LEU A 90 4.66 -4.76 -9.38
C LEU A 90 5.52 -4.22 -10.52
N SER A 91 4.92 -4.06 -11.68
CA SER A 91 5.53 -3.41 -12.83
C SER A 91 5.85 -1.95 -12.52
N ARG A 92 6.99 -1.49 -13.05
CA ARG A 92 7.43 -0.10 -12.87
C ARG A 92 6.42 0.89 -13.41
N GLU A 93 5.77 0.56 -14.53
CA GLU A 93 4.71 1.38 -15.14
C GLU A 93 3.54 1.61 -14.18
N LEU A 94 3.03 0.54 -13.53
CA LEU A 94 1.95 0.65 -12.56
C LEU A 94 2.36 1.46 -11.34
N LEU A 95 3.58 1.28 -10.86
CA LEU A 95 4.09 2.02 -9.70
C LEU A 95 4.27 3.52 -10.02
N ASP A 96 4.78 3.84 -11.22
CA ASP A 96 4.93 5.23 -11.67
C ASP A 96 3.56 5.91 -11.82
N GLU A 97 2.56 5.22 -12.39
CA GLU A 97 1.19 5.72 -12.50
C GLU A 97 0.56 5.97 -11.11
N LEU A 98 0.70 5.02 -10.19
CA LEU A 98 0.19 5.12 -8.83
C LEU A 98 0.83 6.29 -8.07
N THR A 99 2.16 6.39 -8.12
CA THR A 99 2.89 7.44 -7.42
C THR A 99 2.64 8.82 -8.03
N ALA A 100 2.47 8.94 -9.34
CA ALA A 100 2.04 10.18 -9.99
C ALA A 100 0.66 10.61 -9.50
N CYS A 101 -0.31 9.68 -9.45
CA CYS A 101 -1.65 9.96 -8.95
C CYS A 101 -1.63 10.39 -7.47
N TYR A 102 -0.81 9.74 -6.64
CA TYR A 102 -0.62 10.12 -5.24
C TYR A 102 -0.03 11.54 -5.11
N ARG A 103 1.02 11.88 -5.86
CA ARG A 103 1.63 13.23 -5.83
C ARG A 103 0.62 14.33 -6.15
N GLN A 104 -0.29 14.06 -7.09
CA GLN A 104 -1.28 15.04 -7.50
C GLN A 104 -2.42 15.20 -6.48
N ASN A 105 -2.89 14.10 -5.90
CA ASN A 105 -4.15 14.08 -5.15
C ASN A 105 -3.99 13.86 -3.64
N ASN A 106 -2.84 13.34 -3.20
CA ASN A 106 -2.55 12.93 -1.81
C ASN A 106 -3.57 11.94 -1.22
N TYR A 107 -4.13 11.06 -2.04
CA TYR A 107 -5.07 10.02 -1.61
C TYR A 107 -4.38 8.97 -0.73
N MET A 108 -4.83 8.85 0.51
CA MET A 108 -4.25 7.93 1.52
C MET A 108 -4.51 6.46 1.20
N SER A 109 -5.58 6.19 0.47
CA SER A 109 -5.86 4.86 -0.08
C SER A 109 -4.75 4.36 -1.01
N LEU A 110 -4.04 5.24 -1.73
CA LEU A 110 -2.91 4.84 -2.60
C LEU A 110 -1.67 4.47 -1.78
N GLU A 111 -1.36 5.20 -0.72
CA GLU A 111 -0.31 4.81 0.24
C GLU A 111 -0.64 3.44 0.85
N SER A 112 -1.91 3.19 1.15
CA SER A 112 -2.36 1.90 1.67
C SER A 112 -2.12 0.75 0.69
N ILE A 113 -2.32 0.96 -0.62
CA ILE A 113 -2.00 -0.04 -1.65
C ILE A 113 -0.49 -0.35 -1.63
N VAL A 114 0.37 0.67 -1.57
CA VAL A 114 1.83 0.47 -1.53
C VAL A 114 2.24 -0.28 -0.26
N ILE A 115 1.67 0.07 0.90
CA ILE A 115 1.92 -0.63 2.16
C ILE A 115 1.57 -2.12 2.07
N GLU A 116 0.43 -2.47 1.50
CA GLU A 116 0.05 -3.88 1.36
C GLU A 116 1.00 -4.64 0.41
N ASN A 117 1.49 -3.98 -0.64
CA ASN A 117 2.48 -4.59 -1.53
C ASN A 117 3.87 -4.72 -0.88
N LEU A 118 4.28 -3.80 0.00
CA LEU A 118 5.49 -3.94 0.81
C LEU A 118 5.36 -5.14 1.78
N LYS A 119 4.20 -5.32 2.42
CA LYS A 119 3.96 -6.48 3.31
C LYS A 119 3.99 -7.80 2.56
N ALA A 120 3.50 -7.82 1.33
CA ALA A 120 3.47 -8.98 0.46
C ALA A 120 4.79 -9.22 -0.29
N ASP A 121 5.82 -8.40 -0.07
CA ASP A 121 7.11 -8.46 -0.75
C ASP A 121 6.99 -8.34 -2.30
N ARG A 122 6.03 -7.54 -2.76
CA ARG A 122 5.70 -7.33 -4.19
C ARG A 122 6.30 -6.05 -4.77
N ILE A 123 7.12 -5.34 -4.01
CA ILE A 123 7.84 -4.16 -4.50
C ILE A 123 9.27 -4.59 -4.85
N SER A 124 9.76 -4.17 -6.01
CA SER A 124 11.16 -4.40 -6.35
C SER A 124 12.07 -3.64 -5.38
N PRO A 125 13.17 -4.24 -4.88
CA PRO A 125 14.13 -3.54 -4.02
C PRO A 125 14.68 -2.24 -4.65
N SER A 126 14.78 -2.17 -5.98
CA SER A 126 15.21 -0.96 -6.70
C SER A 126 14.25 0.22 -6.53
N ASP A 127 12.96 -0.05 -6.32
CA ASP A 127 11.93 0.98 -6.24
C ASP A 127 11.72 1.48 -4.81
N GLY A 128 12.22 0.75 -3.80
CA GLY A 128 12.04 1.10 -2.38
C GLY A 128 12.55 2.50 -2.03
N ALA A 129 13.71 2.88 -2.57
CA ALA A 129 14.31 4.20 -2.32
C ALA A 129 13.44 5.35 -2.86
N ASP A 130 12.83 5.18 -4.04
CA ASP A 130 11.94 6.18 -4.62
C ASP A 130 10.70 6.38 -3.74
N LEU A 131 10.13 5.27 -3.24
CA LEU A 131 8.94 5.30 -2.39
C LEU A 131 9.22 5.94 -1.02
N ASP A 132 10.41 5.74 -0.45
CA ASP A 132 10.83 6.35 0.83
C ASP A 132 10.87 7.89 0.76
N THR A 133 11.16 8.45 -0.41
CA THR A 133 11.14 9.93 -0.60
C THR A 133 9.73 10.49 -0.74
N LEU A 134 8.76 9.64 -1.12
CA LEU A 134 7.40 10.05 -1.44
C LEU A 134 6.44 9.90 -0.28
N PHE A 135 6.45 8.75 0.40
CA PHE A 135 5.50 8.42 1.45
C PHE A 135 6.10 8.66 2.84
N LEU A 136 5.57 9.64 3.57
CA LEU A 136 6.11 10.04 4.87
C LEU A 136 5.31 9.49 6.07
N GLY A 137 4.21 8.79 5.78
CA GLY A 137 3.32 8.21 6.78
C GLY A 137 4.05 7.27 7.74
N LYS A 138 3.63 7.27 9.01
CA LYS A 138 4.21 6.39 10.04
C LYS A 138 4.02 4.91 9.69
N ALA A 139 2.86 4.57 9.11
CA ALA A 139 2.56 3.20 8.68
C ALA A 139 3.48 2.78 7.53
N PHE A 140 3.65 3.65 6.52
CA PHE A 140 4.58 3.41 5.42
C PHE A 140 6.02 3.21 5.92
N ARG A 141 6.57 4.16 6.69
CA ARG A 141 7.96 4.06 7.19
C ARG A 141 8.24 2.78 7.96
N LYS A 142 7.28 2.32 8.76
CA LYS A 142 7.38 1.04 9.45
C LYS A 142 7.46 -0.13 8.48
N GLU A 143 6.57 -0.20 7.50
CA GLU A 143 6.51 -1.33 6.57
C GLU A 143 7.65 -1.30 5.54
N ALA A 144 8.12 -0.13 5.11
CA ALA A 144 9.30 0.03 4.26
C ALA A 144 10.57 -0.44 4.97
N ALA A 145 10.77 -0.06 6.24
CA ALA A 145 11.88 -0.59 7.04
C ALA A 145 11.76 -2.10 7.27
N ALA A 146 10.54 -2.58 7.54
CA ALA A 146 10.26 -4.00 7.71
C ALA A 146 10.55 -4.81 6.43
N PHE A 147 10.22 -4.28 5.25
CA PHE A 147 10.53 -4.85 3.94
C PHE A 147 12.03 -4.89 3.69
N THR A 148 12.72 -3.76 3.87
CA THR A 148 14.19 -3.66 3.72
C THR A 148 14.92 -4.66 4.60
N CYS A 149 14.49 -4.82 5.85
CA CYS A 149 15.00 -5.84 6.76
C CYS A 149 14.87 -7.26 6.18
N ARG A 150 13.71 -7.60 5.60
CA ARG A 150 13.50 -8.93 5.02
C ARG A 150 14.36 -9.14 3.77
N GLU A 151 14.50 -8.12 2.91
CA GLU A 151 15.36 -8.17 1.72
C GLU A 151 16.83 -8.40 2.07
N ILE A 152 17.38 -7.63 3.03
CA ILE A 152 18.75 -7.80 3.50
C ILE A 152 18.98 -9.24 3.97
N VAL A 153 18.08 -9.77 4.80
CA VAL A 153 18.23 -11.11 5.36
C VAL A 153 18.06 -12.20 4.30
N ARG A 154 17.11 -12.08 3.36
CA ARG A 154 16.90 -13.05 2.28
C ARG A 154 18.09 -13.13 1.32
N THR A 155 18.79 -12.02 1.12
CA THR A 155 20.00 -11.96 0.28
C THR A 155 21.28 -12.38 1.02
N GLY A 156 21.15 -12.87 2.26
CA GLY A 156 22.28 -13.32 3.08
C GLY A 156 23.04 -12.19 3.80
N GLY A 157 22.52 -10.97 3.73
CA GLY A 157 23.01 -9.83 4.48
C GLY A 157 22.74 -9.94 5.98
N ILE A 158 23.44 -9.09 6.74
CA ILE A 158 23.39 -9.07 8.20
C ILE A 158 23.03 -7.66 8.66
N LEU A 159 22.01 -7.53 9.50
CA LEU A 159 21.62 -6.25 10.08
C LEU A 159 22.67 -5.76 11.08
N ASN A 160 23.00 -4.48 10.98
CA ASN A 160 23.86 -3.79 11.95
C ASN A 160 23.05 -3.23 13.14
N LYS A 161 23.77 -2.61 14.08
CA LYS A 161 23.20 -2.04 15.30
C LYS A 161 22.16 -0.96 15.00
N GLU A 162 22.47 -0.05 14.09
CA GLU A 162 21.63 1.10 13.73
C GLU A 162 20.31 0.65 13.10
N GLN A 163 20.36 -0.33 12.20
CA GLN A 163 19.17 -0.94 11.57
C GLN A 163 18.29 -1.63 12.60
N VAL A 164 18.88 -2.35 13.57
CA VAL A 164 18.11 -2.98 14.66
C VAL A 164 17.42 -1.93 15.53
N ILE A 165 18.13 -0.84 15.90
CA ILE A 165 17.55 0.28 16.67
C ILE A 165 16.36 0.87 15.92
N GLN A 166 16.54 1.21 14.64
CA GLN A 166 15.49 1.79 13.81
C GLN A 166 14.23 0.89 13.76
N LEU A 167 14.41 -0.43 13.57
CA LEU A 167 13.30 -1.38 13.54
C LEU A 167 12.58 -1.50 14.88
N LEU A 168 13.30 -1.40 16.00
CA LEU A 168 12.70 -1.40 17.35
C LEU A 168 11.88 -0.12 17.58
N GLU A 169 12.39 1.05 17.20
CA GLU A 169 11.69 2.33 17.30
C GLU A 169 10.41 2.34 16.46
N LEU A 170 10.46 1.76 15.26
CA LEU A 170 9.31 1.59 14.36
C LEU A 170 8.38 0.44 14.78
N ARG A 171 8.74 -0.33 15.83
CA ARG A 171 7.98 -1.48 16.32
C ARG A 171 7.77 -2.56 15.25
N ALA A 172 8.78 -2.78 14.41
CA ALA A 172 8.80 -3.79 13.36
C ALA A 172 9.23 -5.17 13.91
N TYR A 173 8.61 -5.59 15.02
CA TYR A 173 9.08 -6.75 15.80
C TYR A 173 9.05 -8.08 15.03
N LYS A 174 8.09 -8.27 14.12
CA LYS A 174 8.01 -9.50 13.30
C LYS A 174 9.20 -9.63 12.34
N SER A 175 9.64 -8.53 11.74
CA SER A 175 10.83 -8.54 10.87
C SER A 175 12.11 -8.77 11.68
N LEU A 176 12.22 -8.21 12.88
CA LEU A 176 13.33 -8.50 13.79
C LEU A 176 13.35 -9.98 14.24
N GLU A 177 12.19 -10.56 14.55
CA GLU A 177 12.08 -11.98 14.87
C GLU A 177 12.54 -12.85 13.68
N PHE A 178 12.08 -12.52 12.47
CA PHE A 178 12.55 -13.17 11.25
C PHE A 178 14.08 -13.07 11.09
N ALA A 179 14.65 -11.88 11.22
CA ALA A 179 16.09 -11.67 11.10
C ALA A 179 16.89 -12.48 12.13
N LEU A 180 16.46 -12.50 13.39
CA LEU A 180 17.09 -13.29 14.44
C LEU A 180 17.07 -14.79 14.12
N ASN A 181 15.91 -15.33 13.73
CA ASN A 181 15.77 -16.74 13.37
C ASN A 181 16.62 -17.13 12.15
N SER A 182 16.72 -16.24 11.17
CA SER A 182 17.50 -16.41 9.94
C SER A 182 18.99 -16.12 10.09
N LYS A 183 19.45 -15.91 11.33
CA LYS A 183 20.81 -15.56 11.67
C LYS A 183 21.33 -14.21 11.14
N GLY A 184 20.46 -13.35 10.61
CA GLY A 184 20.80 -12.11 9.91
C GLY A 184 20.95 -10.87 10.80
N VAL A 185 21.54 -11.01 11.99
CA VAL A 185 21.85 -9.87 12.90
C VAL A 185 23.27 -10.03 13.42
N ASN A 186 24.07 -8.96 13.36
CA ASN A 186 25.47 -8.98 13.82
C ASN A 186 25.56 -8.93 15.35
N LYS A 187 26.77 -9.17 15.89
CA LYS A 187 26.99 -9.20 17.35
C LYS A 187 26.57 -7.90 18.05
N GLU A 188 26.88 -6.75 17.47
CA GLU A 188 26.53 -5.44 18.05
C GLU A 188 25.02 -5.20 18.07
N GLY A 189 24.30 -5.60 17.03
CA GLY A 189 22.85 -5.55 16.95
C GLY A 189 22.18 -6.50 17.94
N LEU A 190 22.75 -7.68 18.19
CA LEU A 190 22.25 -8.60 19.22
C LEU A 190 22.29 -7.99 20.63
N LEU A 191 23.26 -7.13 20.92
CA LEU A 191 23.39 -6.44 22.21
C LEU A 191 22.36 -5.32 22.42
N VAL A 192 21.64 -4.90 21.37
CA VAL A 192 20.59 -3.88 21.47
C VAL A 192 19.34 -4.43 22.17
N PHE A 193 19.09 -5.74 22.07
CA PHE A 193 17.92 -6.35 22.70
C PHE A 193 18.12 -6.46 24.21
N GLN A 194 17.36 -5.66 24.97
CA GLN A 194 17.37 -5.66 26.43
C GLN A 194 16.12 -6.35 26.98
N ASN A 195 16.22 -6.89 28.19
CA ASN A 195 15.06 -7.42 28.89
C ASN A 195 14.11 -6.26 29.24
N PRO A 196 12.87 -6.23 28.73
CA PRO A 196 11.97 -5.10 28.97
C PRO A 196 11.56 -5.00 30.45
N ALA A 197 11.28 -3.79 30.90
CA ALA A 197 10.78 -3.55 32.25
C ALA A 197 9.36 -4.12 32.44
N THR A 198 8.98 -4.39 33.69
CA THR A 198 7.61 -4.81 34.02
C THR A 198 6.61 -3.76 33.53
N GLN A 199 5.57 -4.20 32.79
CA GLN A 199 4.54 -3.35 32.16
C GLN A 199 5.03 -2.45 31.01
N GLU A 200 6.22 -2.67 30.47
CA GLU A 200 6.64 -1.95 29.27
C GLU A 200 5.72 -2.26 28.08
N MET A 201 5.46 -1.23 27.28
CA MET A 201 4.68 -1.35 26.06
C MET A 201 5.28 -2.38 25.11
N ASP A 202 4.42 -3.20 24.51
CA ASP A 202 4.80 -4.35 23.68
C ASP A 202 5.71 -5.38 24.39
N GLY A 203 5.67 -5.42 25.73
CA GLY A 203 6.57 -6.25 26.55
C GLY A 203 6.64 -7.72 26.12
N LYS A 204 5.51 -8.34 25.74
CA LYS A 204 5.51 -9.73 25.22
C LYS A 204 6.41 -9.90 23.99
N ALA A 205 6.33 -8.99 23.03
CA ALA A 205 7.14 -9.04 21.81
C ALA A 205 8.62 -8.78 22.13
N LYS A 206 8.90 -7.79 22.99
CA LYS A 206 10.27 -7.44 23.41
C LYS A 206 10.95 -8.57 24.19
N VAL A 207 10.26 -9.22 25.12
CA VAL A 207 10.75 -10.41 25.84
C VAL A 207 11.13 -11.51 24.85
N ARG A 208 10.28 -11.78 23.85
CA ARG A 208 10.54 -12.79 22.83
C ARG A 208 11.82 -12.49 22.04
N LEU A 209 11.97 -11.25 21.57
CA LEU A 209 13.15 -10.80 20.84
C LEU A 209 14.42 -10.89 21.69
N TYR A 210 14.34 -10.46 22.96
CA TYR A 210 15.43 -10.59 23.92
C TYR A 210 15.88 -12.04 24.08
N GLN A 211 14.94 -12.97 24.31
CA GLN A 211 15.26 -14.39 24.46
C GLN A 211 15.90 -14.99 23.21
N LEU A 212 15.43 -14.61 22.02
CA LEU A 212 16.02 -15.04 20.75
C LEU A 212 17.45 -14.50 20.60
N ALA A 213 17.68 -13.22 20.89
CA ALA A 213 19.00 -12.61 20.80
C ALA A 213 20.01 -13.26 21.77
N GLN A 214 19.62 -13.51 23.02
CA GLN A 214 20.49 -14.16 24.01
C GLN A 214 20.90 -15.57 23.60
N LYS A 215 19.96 -16.36 23.05
CA LYS A 215 20.28 -17.69 22.52
C LYS A 215 21.34 -17.63 21.42
N ARG A 216 21.34 -16.58 20.59
CA ARG A 216 22.34 -16.41 19.52
C ARG A 216 23.69 -15.98 20.06
N LEU A 217 23.72 -15.11 21.08
CA LEU A 217 24.96 -14.68 21.73
C LEU A 217 25.71 -15.83 22.41
N ILE A 218 25.01 -16.85 22.90
CA ILE A 218 25.64 -18.04 23.51
C ILE A 218 26.34 -18.92 22.46
N ILE A 219 25.88 -18.89 21.20
CA ILE A 219 26.37 -19.75 20.11
C ILE A 219 27.52 -19.10 19.33
N LEU A 220 27.73 -17.79 19.48
CA LEU A 220 28.77 -16.99 18.81
C LEU A 220 30.02 -16.85 19.66
#